data_AF-A0A7C5Y225-F1
#
_entry.id   AF-A0A7C5Y225-F1
#
_cell.length_a   1.000
_cell.length_b   1.000
_cell.length_c   1.000
_cell.angle_alpha   90.00
_cell.angle_beta   90.00
_cell.angle_gamma   90.00
#
_symmetry.space_group_name_H-M   'P 1'
#
loop_
_entity.id
_entity.type
_entity.pdbx_description
1 polymer ?
#
loop_
_entity_poly.entity_id
_entity_poly.type
_entity_poly.pdbx_seq_one_letter_code
_entity_poly.pdbx_strand_id
1 'polypeptide(L)'
;MSLSPVLAGPSNEQRNFQVPEELKVTRFVGNLTLGGERAPPVSTVVFRKDAPASIVERVYNEITSKYTFSHLVELSNGKRVRVEEVRVSKLVKDPSGRYVFRVAETPEKLLQLLAPYSDSIERIVSKPLPSPMGIEPLDQKIPRLPAPAPTNVVIGDLIGVTRAREVYKVNGSGVNIAIVDTGLDYGHPDLTTSLVFWSGNYKGESIREPLVFDADESQVLLLQDVYLVNSTHVYVGGRSYTVLMPWPTYLYPPYDYYRIPSWVWGYVSQGGKLRFGVTYMWRPDGVKIVGVLLVYCLPEGYFSRAVIDVNGNGSFADEPIPPVDSYARGSLVRYFANRVIAPDYDGNGFPDDSLGV
;
A
#
# COMPACT_ATOMS: atom_id res chain seq x y z
N MET A 1 -55.69 63.92 0.76
CA MET A 1 -55.94 62.47 0.64
C MET A 1 -54.84 61.94 -0.28
N SER A 2 -53.74 61.36 0.24
CA SER A 2 -53.59 59.94 0.62
C SER A 2 -53.94 59.03 -0.56
N LEU A 3 -53.03 58.26 -1.18
CA LEU A 3 -52.20 57.18 -0.60
C LEU A 3 -50.98 56.84 -1.51
N SER A 4 -49.83 56.52 -0.91
CA SER A 4 -48.82 55.54 -1.42
C SER A 4 -49.31 54.10 -1.09
N PRO A 5 -48.75 52.94 -1.53
CA PRO A 5 -47.33 52.59 -1.81
C PRO A 5 -47.14 51.60 -3.00
N VAL A 6 -45.97 51.05 -3.36
CA VAL A 6 -45.27 49.86 -2.78
C VAL A 6 -43.85 49.76 -3.35
N LEU A 7 -42.89 49.49 -2.44
CA LEU A 7 -41.49 49.13 -2.66
C LEU A 7 -41.35 47.64 -3.03
N ALA A 8 -40.46 47.30 -3.97
CA ALA A 8 -39.97 45.95 -4.19
C ALA A 8 -38.46 45.87 -3.88
N GLY A 9 -38.11 44.99 -2.93
CA GLY A 9 -36.75 44.63 -2.53
C GLY A 9 -36.14 43.51 -3.40
N PRO A 10 -34.97 42.97 -3.01
CA PRO A 10 -33.92 42.53 -3.93
C PRO A 10 -34.09 41.11 -4.48
N SER A 11 -33.62 40.89 -5.70
CA SER A 11 -33.56 39.58 -6.38
C SER A 11 -32.39 38.73 -5.85
N ASN A 12 -32.72 37.62 -5.21
CA ASN A 12 -31.82 36.50 -4.95
C ASN A 12 -31.47 35.78 -6.27
N GLU A 13 -30.32 36.10 -6.88
CA GLU A 13 -29.74 35.22 -7.90
C GLU A 13 -28.97 34.08 -7.23
N GLN A 14 -29.66 32.96 -7.01
CA GLN A 14 -29.00 31.67 -6.79
C GLN A 14 -28.28 31.27 -8.09
N ARG A 15 -26.96 31.39 -8.11
CA ARG A 15 -26.12 30.82 -9.17
C ARG A 15 -26.19 29.30 -9.09
N ASN A 16 -27.04 28.70 -9.92
CA ASN A 16 -27.06 27.25 -10.15
C ASN A 16 -25.73 26.81 -10.77
N PHE A 17 -24.94 26.07 -10.00
CA PHE A 17 -23.82 25.29 -10.53
C PHE A 17 -24.39 24.14 -11.37
N GLN A 18 -24.28 24.23 -12.69
CA GLN A 18 -24.58 23.10 -13.58
C GLN A 18 -23.41 22.12 -13.58
N VAL A 19 -23.70 20.86 -13.26
CA VAL A 19 -22.80 19.72 -13.44
C VAL A 19 -22.76 19.40 -14.94
N PRO A 20 -21.57 19.32 -15.58
CA PRO A 20 -21.48 19.00 -17.00
C PRO A 20 -21.99 17.60 -17.34
N GLU A 21 -22.58 17.50 -18.53
CA GLU A 21 -23.18 16.33 -19.16
C GLU A 21 -22.23 15.11 -19.27
N GLU A 22 -22.83 13.92 -19.22
CA GLU A 22 -22.21 12.59 -19.11
C GLU A 22 -21.06 12.33 -20.11
N LEU A 23 -19.86 12.10 -19.56
CA LEU A 23 -18.78 11.43 -20.28
C LEU A 23 -19.14 9.96 -20.46
N LYS A 24 -19.23 9.52 -21.72
CA LYS A 24 -19.41 8.11 -22.15
C LYS A 24 -18.53 7.17 -21.33
N VAL A 25 -19.19 6.27 -20.60
CA VAL A 25 -18.61 5.26 -19.72
C VAL A 25 -17.74 4.28 -20.53
N THR A 26 -16.41 4.44 -20.45
CA THR A 26 -15.47 3.36 -20.73
C THR A 26 -15.62 2.29 -19.64
N ARG A 27 -15.99 1.08 -20.05
CA ARG A 27 -16.17 -0.08 -19.17
C ARG A 27 -14.85 -0.42 -18.48
N PHE A 28 -14.83 -0.32 -17.15
CA PHE A 28 -13.75 -0.80 -16.29
C PHE A 28 -14.34 -1.79 -15.29
N VAL A 29 -13.75 -2.98 -15.21
CA VAL A 29 -14.12 -4.03 -14.25
C VAL A 29 -12.95 -4.12 -13.29
N GLY A 30 -13.11 -3.59 -12.08
CA GLY A 30 -12.07 -3.62 -11.07
C GLY A 30 -12.53 -2.87 -9.83
N ASN A 31 -13.05 -3.60 -8.86
CA ASN A 31 -13.25 -3.08 -7.51
C ASN A 31 -11.95 -3.37 -6.76
N LEU A 32 -11.04 -2.38 -6.75
CA LEU A 32 -9.75 -2.47 -6.08
C LEU A 32 -9.94 -2.29 -4.58
N THR A 33 -10.15 -3.40 -3.88
CA THR A 33 -9.71 -3.67 -2.49
C THR A 33 -10.21 -5.07 -2.11
N LEU A 34 -9.29 -6.04 -1.94
CA LEU A 34 -9.59 -7.38 -1.42
C LEU A 34 -10.03 -7.40 0.07
N GLY A 35 -10.13 -6.24 0.73
CA GLY A 35 -10.39 -6.12 2.17
C GLY A 35 -11.77 -5.59 2.58
N GLY A 36 -12.72 -5.40 1.66
CA GLY A 36 -14.03 -4.80 2.01
C GLY A 36 -13.97 -3.33 2.46
N GLU A 37 -12.77 -2.73 2.49
CA GLU A 37 -12.58 -1.31 2.67
C GLU A 37 -13.08 -0.58 1.41
N ARG A 38 -14.30 -0.02 1.47
CA ARG A 38 -14.70 0.97 0.48
C ARG A 38 -13.72 2.13 0.59
N ALA A 39 -12.75 2.21 -0.32
CA ALA A 39 -11.85 3.35 -0.41
C ALA A 39 -12.73 4.62 -0.38
N PRO A 40 -12.58 5.50 0.62
CA PRO A 40 -13.44 6.67 0.72
C PRO A 40 -13.32 7.49 -0.57
N PRO A 41 -14.43 8.03 -1.08
CA PRO A 41 -14.41 8.81 -2.31
C PRO A 41 -13.36 9.91 -2.20
N VAL A 42 -12.54 10.06 -3.25
CA VAL A 42 -11.44 11.03 -3.26
C VAL A 42 -11.83 12.24 -4.07
N SER A 43 -11.83 13.40 -3.41
CA SER A 43 -12.12 14.68 -4.02
C SER A 43 -10.88 15.54 -4.11
N THR A 44 -10.79 16.35 -5.16
CA THR A 44 -9.72 17.31 -5.41
C THR A 44 -10.29 18.70 -5.25
N VAL A 45 -9.73 19.46 -4.30
CA VAL A 45 -10.05 20.88 -4.11
C VAL A 45 -9.12 21.68 -5.01
N VAL A 46 -9.71 22.52 -5.87
CA VAL A 46 -8.99 23.39 -6.79
C VAL A 46 -9.28 24.83 -6.41
N PHE A 47 -8.24 25.56 -6.02
CA PHE A 47 -8.35 26.99 -5.75
C PHE A 47 -8.34 27.79 -7.06
N ARG A 48 -8.96 28.96 -7.02
CA ARG A 48 -8.79 29.92 -8.13
C ARG A 48 -7.34 30.38 -8.21
N LYS A 49 -6.92 30.76 -9.42
CA LYS A 49 -5.53 31.20 -9.67
C LYS A 49 -5.15 32.47 -8.89
N ASP A 50 -6.14 33.32 -8.61
CA ASP A 50 -6.03 34.57 -7.87
C ASP A 50 -6.28 34.43 -6.36
N ALA A 51 -6.51 33.21 -5.86
CA ALA A 51 -6.72 32.98 -4.43
C ALA A 51 -5.50 33.43 -3.60
N PRO A 52 -5.68 34.24 -2.55
CA PRO A 52 -4.58 34.65 -1.68
C PRO A 52 -3.91 33.44 -1.03
N ALA A 53 -2.57 33.38 -1.05
CA ALA A 53 -1.82 32.26 -0.48
C ALA A 53 -2.15 32.00 0.99
N SER A 54 -2.42 33.05 1.77
CA SER A 54 -2.83 32.95 3.18
C SER A 54 -4.16 32.23 3.37
N ILE A 55 -5.12 32.39 2.45
CA ILE A 55 -6.40 31.68 2.47
C ILE A 55 -6.20 30.22 2.07
N VAL A 56 -5.38 29.98 1.03
CA VAL A 56 -5.03 28.62 0.58
C VAL A 56 -4.42 27.81 1.73
N GLU A 57 -3.43 28.38 2.42
CA GLU A 57 -2.75 27.73 3.55
C GLU A 57 -3.70 27.50 4.73
N ARG A 58 -4.56 28.49 5.06
CA ARG A 58 -5.56 28.33 6.12
C ARG A 58 -6.50 27.16 5.83
N VAL A 59 -7.10 27.14 4.63
CA VAL A 59 -8.00 26.06 4.20
C VAL A 59 -7.30 24.71 4.24
N TYR A 60 -6.08 24.65 3.70
CA TYR A 60 -5.30 23.42 3.68
C TYR A 60 -5.03 22.89 5.10
N ASN A 61 -4.62 23.76 6.03
CA ASN A 61 -4.33 23.39 7.41
C ASN A 61 -5.61 22.97 8.18
N GLU A 62 -6.72 23.68 7.98
CA GLU A 62 -8.01 23.32 8.60
C GLU A 62 -8.50 21.95 8.12
N ILE A 63 -8.46 21.68 6.81
CA ILE A 63 -8.84 20.39 6.26
C ILE A 63 -7.86 19.29 6.70
N THR A 64 -6.56 19.54 6.67
CA THR A 64 -5.55 18.57 7.13
C THR A 64 -5.77 18.19 8.58
N SER A 65 -6.00 19.16 9.46
CA SER A 65 -6.30 18.90 10.88
C SER A 65 -7.56 18.06 11.06
N LYS A 66 -8.63 18.36 10.30
CA LYS A 66 -9.92 17.64 10.40
C LYS A 66 -9.87 16.22 9.83
N TYR A 67 -8.98 15.95 8.88
CA TYR A 67 -8.83 14.65 8.21
C TYR A 67 -7.53 13.94 8.58
N THR A 68 -6.94 14.31 9.73
CA THR A 68 -5.88 13.54 10.39
C THR A 68 -6.50 12.71 11.49
N PHE A 69 -6.34 11.38 11.41
CA PHE A 69 -6.95 10.44 12.33
C PHE A 69 -5.86 9.69 13.09
N SER A 70 -5.83 9.82 14.41
CA SER A 70 -4.93 9.03 15.27
C SER A 70 -5.72 7.94 15.98
N HIS A 71 -5.27 6.70 15.89
CA HIS A 71 -5.87 5.57 16.60
C HIS A 71 -4.78 4.59 17.07
N LEU A 72 -5.16 3.67 17.97
CA LEU A 72 -4.29 2.60 18.45
C LEU A 72 -4.71 1.31 17.77
N VAL A 73 -3.75 0.65 17.12
CA VAL A 73 -3.92 -0.67 16.52
C VAL A 73 -3.30 -1.70 17.46
N GLU A 74 -4.06 -2.73 17.81
CA GLU A 74 -3.57 -3.87 18.57
C GLU A 74 -3.01 -4.92 17.59
N LEU A 75 -1.78 -5.34 17.82
CA LEU A 75 -1.06 -6.32 17.01
C LEU A 75 -1.27 -7.74 17.56
N SER A 76 -1.01 -8.75 16.74
CA SER A 76 -1.12 -10.16 17.13
C SER A 76 -0.23 -10.55 18.31
N ASN A 77 0.87 -9.82 18.55
CA ASN A 77 1.75 -9.98 19.71
C ASN A 77 1.25 -9.23 20.98
N GLY A 78 0.04 -8.68 20.96
CA GLY A 78 -0.58 -7.94 22.07
C GLY A 78 -0.08 -6.51 22.25
N LYS A 79 0.85 -6.04 21.41
CA LYS A 79 1.32 -4.64 21.46
C LYS A 79 0.30 -3.70 20.85
N ARG A 80 0.31 -2.46 21.32
CA ARG A 80 -0.52 -1.38 20.76
C ARG A 80 0.37 -0.35 20.09
N VAL A 81 0.15 -0.13 18.81
CA VAL A 81 0.87 0.85 18.00
C VAL A 81 -0.02 2.03 17.72
N ARG A 82 0.52 3.25 17.89
CA ARG A 82 -0.15 4.47 17.44
C ARG A 82 0.03 4.61 15.92
N VAL A 83 -1.10 4.76 15.25
CA VAL A 83 -1.21 4.98 13.81
C VAL A 83 -1.88 6.33 13.59
N GLU A 84 -1.28 7.17 12.76
CA GLU A 84 -1.81 8.47 12.37
C GLU A 84 -1.96 8.54 10.86
N GLU A 85 -3.19 8.54 10.37
CA GLU A 85 -3.51 8.61 8.95
C GLU A 85 -3.82 10.05 8.55
N VAL A 86 -3.13 10.57 7.54
CA VAL A 86 -3.41 11.90 6.97
C VAL A 86 -4.11 11.71 5.65
N ARG A 87 -5.45 11.80 5.65
CA ARG A 87 -6.30 11.59 4.46
C ARG A 87 -6.39 12.81 3.55
N VAL A 88 -5.28 13.55 3.47
CA VAL A 88 -5.12 14.78 2.70
C VAL A 88 -3.76 14.73 1.99
N SER A 89 -3.73 15.00 0.69
CA SER A 89 -2.48 15.04 -0.06
C SER A 89 -1.66 16.28 0.31
N LYS A 90 -0.41 16.33 -0.16
CA LYS A 90 0.36 17.59 -0.16
C LYS A 90 -0.37 18.65 -0.98
N LEU A 91 -0.28 19.90 -0.53
CA LEU A 91 -0.67 21.07 -1.30
C LEU A 91 0.36 21.29 -2.43
N VAL A 92 -0.10 21.31 -3.68
CA VAL A 92 0.76 21.48 -4.85
C VAL A 92 0.16 22.50 -5.81
N LYS A 93 0.94 22.94 -6.81
CA LYS A 93 0.42 23.71 -7.93
C LYS A 93 0.20 22.80 -9.14
N ASP A 94 -0.93 22.97 -9.80
CA ASP A 94 -1.18 22.34 -11.09
C ASP A 94 -0.42 23.05 -12.23
N PRO A 95 -0.41 22.50 -13.46
CA PRO A 95 0.27 23.13 -14.60
C PRO A 95 -0.23 24.54 -14.96
N SER A 96 -1.44 24.91 -14.53
CA SER A 96 -2.03 26.25 -14.73
C SER A 96 -1.63 27.25 -13.63
N GLY A 97 -0.87 26.79 -12.63
CA GLY A 97 -0.41 27.57 -11.49
C GLY A 97 -1.40 27.69 -10.34
N ARG A 98 -2.50 26.92 -10.36
CA ARG A 98 -3.51 26.91 -9.29
C ARG A 98 -3.10 25.97 -8.18
N TYR A 99 -3.41 26.33 -6.94
CA TYR A 99 -3.22 25.42 -5.82
C TYR A 99 -4.27 24.31 -5.85
N VAL A 100 -3.82 23.08 -5.58
CA VAL A 100 -4.68 21.89 -5.51
C VAL A 100 -4.23 20.97 -4.38
N PHE A 101 -5.19 20.29 -3.77
CA PHE A 101 -4.95 19.16 -2.88
C PHE A 101 -6.12 18.18 -2.94
N ARG A 102 -5.88 16.93 -2.56
CA ARG A 102 -6.87 15.84 -2.56
C ARG A 102 -7.24 15.47 -1.13
N VAL A 103 -8.49 15.09 -0.90
CA VAL A 103 -9.04 14.69 0.39
C VAL A 103 -9.84 13.42 0.20
N ALA A 104 -9.73 12.47 1.12
CA ALA A 104 -10.56 11.28 1.15
C ALA A 104 -11.96 11.58 1.73
N GLU A 105 -12.75 12.38 0.99
CA GLU A 105 -14.11 12.77 1.32
C GLU A 105 -14.95 13.04 0.06
N THR A 106 -16.28 12.96 0.18
CA THR A 106 -17.20 13.33 -0.89
C THR A 106 -17.17 14.84 -1.21
N PRO A 107 -17.46 15.24 -2.47
CA PRO A 107 -17.57 16.65 -2.83
C PRO A 107 -18.61 17.41 -2.01
N GLU A 108 -19.75 16.80 -1.67
CA GLU A 108 -20.87 17.45 -1.00
C GLU A 108 -20.48 17.91 0.41
N LYS A 109 -19.81 17.05 1.16
CA LYS A 109 -19.32 17.40 2.51
C LYS A 109 -18.21 18.44 2.44
N LEU A 110 -17.32 18.35 1.46
CA LEU A 110 -16.28 19.37 1.30
C LEU A 110 -16.86 20.72 0.91
N LEU A 111 -17.89 20.76 0.06
CA LEU A 111 -18.60 22.00 -0.28
C LEU A 111 -19.23 22.64 0.96
N GLN A 112 -19.84 21.84 1.84
CA GLN A 112 -20.37 22.35 3.12
C GLN A 112 -19.25 22.89 4.03
N LEU A 113 -18.17 22.13 4.19
CA LEU A 113 -17.04 22.52 5.04
C LEU A 113 -16.32 23.77 4.53
N LEU A 114 -16.27 23.93 3.21
CA LEU A 114 -15.52 25.00 2.55
C LEU A 114 -16.41 26.16 2.07
N ALA A 115 -17.70 26.16 2.41
CA ALA A 115 -18.62 27.25 2.10
C ALA A 115 -18.10 28.65 2.49
N PRO A 116 -17.43 28.85 3.66
CA PRO A 116 -16.85 30.14 4.02
C PRO A 116 -15.74 30.63 3.08
N TYR A 117 -15.16 29.74 2.28
CA TYR A 117 -14.05 30.01 1.37
C TYR A 117 -14.44 29.90 -0.11
N SER A 118 -15.75 29.85 -0.39
CA SER A 118 -16.30 29.63 -1.73
C SER A 118 -15.75 30.61 -2.78
N ASP A 119 -15.51 31.88 -2.41
CA ASP A 119 -14.94 32.88 -3.33
C ASP A 119 -13.51 32.56 -3.79
N SER A 120 -12.75 31.77 -3.02
CA SER A 120 -11.37 31.36 -3.32
C SER A 120 -11.27 29.97 -3.96
N ILE A 121 -12.36 29.20 -3.95
CA ILE A 121 -12.40 27.83 -4.50
C ILE A 121 -13.01 27.88 -5.89
N GLU A 122 -12.29 27.36 -6.88
CA GLU A 122 -12.78 27.27 -8.24
C GLU A 122 -13.76 26.10 -8.39
N ARG A 123 -13.38 24.93 -7.85
CA ARG A 123 -14.18 23.70 -7.94
C ARG A 123 -13.68 22.62 -6.99
N ILE A 124 -14.57 21.69 -6.67
CA ILE A 124 -14.26 20.44 -5.97
C ILE A 124 -14.67 19.29 -6.88
N VAL A 125 -13.72 18.45 -7.25
CA VAL A 125 -13.92 17.40 -8.27
C VAL A 125 -13.53 16.05 -7.71
N SER A 126 -14.44 15.09 -7.71
CA SER A 126 -14.14 13.68 -7.47
C SER A 126 -13.93 12.95 -8.79
N LYS A 127 -13.09 11.92 -8.79
CA LYS A 127 -13.16 10.92 -9.86
C LYS A 127 -14.41 10.07 -9.58
N PRO A 128 -15.26 9.81 -10.59
CA PRO A 128 -16.38 8.89 -10.40
C PRO A 128 -15.82 7.53 -9.96
N LEU A 129 -16.34 7.01 -8.84
CA LEU A 129 -16.08 5.64 -8.44
C LEU A 129 -16.81 4.72 -9.44
N PRO A 130 -16.12 3.77 -10.09
CA PRO A 130 -16.81 2.74 -10.85
C PRO A 130 -17.76 2.00 -9.91
N SER A 131 -19.06 2.08 -10.19
CA SER A 131 -20.03 1.27 -9.46
C SER A 131 -20.08 -0.12 -10.10
N PRO A 132 -19.86 -1.22 -9.35
CA PRO A 132 -20.16 -2.55 -9.85
C PRO A 132 -21.68 -2.63 -10.04
N MET A 133 -22.16 -2.38 -11.26
CA MET A 133 -23.57 -2.55 -11.58
C MET A 133 -23.96 -4.02 -11.38
N GLY A 134 -24.79 -4.29 -10.37
CA GLY A 134 -25.57 -5.52 -10.27
C GLY A 134 -24.82 -6.82 -9.96
N ILE A 135 -23.57 -6.75 -9.49
CA ILE A 135 -22.90 -7.94 -8.93
C ILE A 135 -23.20 -7.96 -7.44
N GLU A 136 -24.17 -8.79 -7.04
CA GLU A 136 -24.33 -9.10 -5.61
C GLU A 136 -23.03 -9.71 -5.08
N PRO A 137 -22.55 -9.28 -3.91
CA PRO A 137 -21.44 -9.93 -3.23
C PRO A 137 -21.70 -11.45 -3.15
N LEU A 138 -20.77 -12.24 -3.69
CA LEU A 138 -20.79 -13.71 -3.63
C LEU A 138 -20.67 -14.26 -2.20
N ASP A 139 -20.53 -13.39 -1.20
CA ASP A 139 -20.20 -13.70 0.19
C ASP A 139 -21.40 -14.13 1.04
N GLN A 140 -22.65 -14.03 0.56
CA GLN A 140 -23.80 -14.28 1.43
C GLN A 140 -24.20 -15.74 1.63
N LYS A 141 -23.67 -16.71 0.87
CA LYS A 141 -24.05 -18.14 1.03
C LYS A 141 -22.97 -19.15 0.59
N ILE A 142 -21.69 -18.91 0.84
CA ILE A 142 -20.68 -19.95 0.61
C ILE A 142 -20.46 -20.71 1.92
N PRO A 143 -20.98 -21.94 2.08
CA PRO A 143 -20.64 -22.77 3.24
C PRO A 143 -19.13 -22.94 3.30
N ARG A 144 -18.57 -23.01 4.52
CA ARG A 144 -17.13 -23.27 4.74
C ARG A 144 -16.69 -24.40 3.81
N LEU A 145 -15.94 -24.03 2.78
CA LEU A 145 -15.43 -25.01 1.84
C LEU A 145 -14.47 -25.92 2.61
N PRO A 146 -14.48 -27.23 2.33
CA PRO A 146 -13.48 -28.14 2.89
C PRO A 146 -12.08 -27.61 2.55
N ALA A 147 -11.09 -27.98 3.37
CA ALA A 147 -9.69 -27.64 3.10
C ALA A 147 -9.35 -27.96 1.64
N PRO A 148 -8.67 -27.04 0.92
CA PRO A 148 -8.39 -27.23 -0.49
C PRO A 148 -7.68 -28.57 -0.69
N ALA A 149 -8.27 -29.43 -1.52
CA ALA A 149 -7.65 -30.69 -1.88
C ALA A 149 -6.33 -30.38 -2.64
N PRO A 150 -5.20 -31.04 -2.31
CA PRO A 150 -3.89 -30.76 -2.91
C PRO A 150 -3.87 -30.93 -4.44
N THR A 151 -4.84 -31.67 -4.97
CA THR A 151 -5.16 -31.71 -6.38
C THR A 151 -6.67 -31.71 -6.52
N ASN A 152 -7.22 -30.72 -7.23
CA ASN A 152 -8.61 -30.76 -7.66
C ASN A 152 -8.75 -31.68 -8.89
N VAL A 153 -8.47 -32.98 -8.69
CA VAL A 153 -8.53 -34.02 -9.72
C VAL A 153 -9.91 -34.01 -10.39
N VAL A 154 -10.97 -33.74 -9.61
CA VAL A 154 -12.34 -33.64 -10.11
C VAL A 154 -12.48 -32.56 -11.18
N ILE A 155 -11.97 -31.35 -10.95
CA ILE A 155 -12.01 -30.28 -11.97
C ILE A 155 -11.08 -30.61 -13.14
N GLY A 156 -9.88 -31.15 -12.87
CA GLY A 156 -8.93 -31.56 -13.91
C GLY A 156 -9.50 -32.61 -14.86
N ASP A 157 -10.20 -33.60 -14.32
CA ASP A 157 -10.87 -34.65 -15.09
C ASP A 157 -12.09 -34.10 -15.85
N LEU A 158 -12.89 -33.24 -15.19
CA LEU A 158 -14.08 -32.63 -15.78
C LEU A 158 -13.76 -31.84 -17.05
N ILE A 159 -12.68 -31.06 -17.04
CA ILE A 159 -12.24 -30.25 -18.20
C ILE A 159 -11.23 -31.00 -19.09
N GLY A 160 -10.92 -32.26 -18.79
CA GLY A 160 -10.06 -33.12 -19.59
C GLY A 160 -8.55 -32.84 -19.50
N VAL A 161 -8.09 -32.08 -18.50
CA VAL A 161 -6.66 -31.79 -18.27
C VAL A 161 -5.86 -33.07 -18.04
N THR A 162 -6.37 -34.01 -17.23
CA THR A 162 -5.68 -35.29 -16.96
C THR A 162 -5.44 -36.06 -18.25
N ARG A 163 -6.47 -36.20 -19.09
CA ARG A 163 -6.37 -36.87 -20.39
C ARG A 163 -5.43 -36.13 -21.33
N ALA A 164 -5.44 -34.80 -21.37
CA ALA A 164 -4.53 -34.02 -22.19
C ALA A 164 -3.06 -34.25 -21.79
N ARG A 165 -2.77 -34.26 -20.48
CA ARG A 165 -1.43 -34.58 -19.93
C ARG A 165 -1.01 -36.01 -20.28
N GLU A 166 -1.92 -36.98 -20.17
CA GLU A 166 -1.61 -38.38 -20.44
C GLU A 166 -1.39 -38.68 -21.92
N VAL A 167 -2.24 -38.15 -22.80
CA VAL A 167 -2.24 -38.43 -24.24
C VAL A 167 -1.15 -37.62 -24.94
N TYR A 168 -1.08 -36.31 -24.68
CA TYR A 168 -0.17 -35.41 -25.38
C TYR A 168 1.15 -35.19 -24.64
N LYS A 169 1.31 -35.74 -23.43
CA LYS A 169 2.51 -35.58 -22.59
C LYS A 169 2.87 -34.11 -22.32
N VAL A 170 1.87 -33.23 -22.30
CA VAL A 170 2.01 -31.80 -22.03
C VAL A 170 1.88 -31.51 -20.54
N ASN A 171 2.66 -30.56 -20.03
CA ASN A 171 2.62 -30.14 -18.62
C ASN A 171 2.74 -28.62 -18.44
N GLY A 172 2.74 -27.85 -19.53
CA GLY A 172 2.94 -26.40 -19.51
C GLY A 172 4.41 -25.94 -19.53
N SER A 173 5.38 -26.86 -19.51
CA SER A 173 6.80 -26.49 -19.61
C SER A 173 7.10 -25.71 -20.89
N GLY A 174 7.93 -24.66 -20.77
CA GLY A 174 8.30 -23.78 -21.87
C GLY A 174 7.25 -22.74 -22.27
N VAL A 175 6.12 -22.67 -21.56
CA VAL A 175 5.06 -21.68 -21.79
C VAL A 175 4.99 -20.70 -20.61
N ASN A 176 5.03 -19.41 -20.91
CA ASN A 176 4.80 -18.34 -19.93
C ASN A 176 3.35 -17.84 -20.06
N ILE A 177 2.67 -17.67 -18.93
CA ILE A 177 1.31 -17.13 -18.87
C ILE A 177 1.37 -15.80 -18.13
N ALA A 178 0.89 -14.72 -18.77
CA ALA A 178 0.69 -13.45 -18.10
C ALA A 178 -0.70 -13.41 -17.48
N ILE A 179 -0.77 -13.17 -16.18
CA ILE A 179 -2.01 -13.03 -15.43
C ILE A 179 -2.18 -11.55 -15.09
N VAL A 180 -3.35 -10.99 -15.42
CA VAL A 180 -3.73 -9.62 -15.07
C VAL A 180 -4.90 -9.71 -14.09
N ASP A 181 -4.60 -9.50 -12.81
CA ASP A 181 -5.54 -9.64 -11.69
C ASP A 181 -5.18 -8.61 -10.59
N THR A 182 -5.84 -8.66 -9.42
CA THR A 182 -5.61 -7.75 -8.29
C THR A 182 -4.45 -8.16 -7.38
N GLY A 183 -3.50 -8.95 -7.87
CA GLY A 183 -2.33 -9.39 -7.11
C GLY A 183 -2.27 -10.90 -6.86
N LEU A 184 -1.18 -11.32 -6.21
CA LEU A 184 -0.85 -12.73 -5.93
C LEU A 184 -0.04 -12.83 -4.63
N ASP A 185 -0.23 -13.91 -3.88
CA ASP A 185 0.75 -14.28 -2.83
C ASP A 185 1.96 -14.98 -3.47
N TYR A 186 3.01 -14.20 -3.71
CA TYR A 186 4.26 -14.70 -4.30
C TYR A 186 5.00 -15.70 -3.41
N GLY A 187 4.70 -15.73 -2.11
CA GLY A 187 5.25 -16.67 -1.13
C GLY A 187 4.61 -18.06 -1.18
N HIS A 188 3.46 -18.21 -1.85
CA HIS A 188 2.73 -19.47 -1.87
C HIS A 188 3.61 -20.59 -2.45
N PRO A 189 3.69 -21.77 -1.79
CA PRO A 189 4.61 -22.84 -2.18
C PRO A 189 4.35 -23.37 -3.59
N ASP A 190 3.09 -23.44 -4.02
CA ASP A 190 2.73 -23.88 -5.38
C ASP A 190 3.06 -22.84 -6.47
N LEU A 191 3.29 -21.58 -6.09
CA LEU A 191 3.51 -20.48 -7.04
C LEU A 191 4.98 -20.08 -7.13
N THR A 192 5.71 -20.14 -6.01
CA THR A 192 7.07 -19.59 -5.89
C THR A 192 8.01 -20.10 -7.00
N THR A 193 7.98 -21.39 -7.31
CA THR A 193 8.82 -22.02 -8.36
C THR A 193 8.32 -21.78 -9.78
N SER A 194 7.06 -21.36 -9.92
CA SER A 194 6.41 -21.03 -11.20
C SER A 194 6.53 -19.56 -11.58
N LEU A 195 6.98 -18.70 -10.65
CA LEU A 195 7.17 -17.27 -10.93
C LEU A 195 8.28 -17.08 -11.96
N VAL A 196 7.99 -16.25 -12.96
CA VAL A 196 8.97 -15.80 -13.95
C VAL A 196 9.64 -14.55 -13.39
N PHE A 197 10.97 -14.51 -13.49
CA PHE A 197 11.76 -13.39 -13.04
C PHE A 197 12.49 -12.76 -14.21
N TRP A 198 12.58 -11.44 -14.18
CA TRP A 198 13.57 -10.72 -14.95
C TRP A 198 14.87 -10.72 -14.18
N SER A 199 15.99 -10.84 -14.89
CA SER A 199 17.32 -10.69 -14.33
C SER A 199 18.15 -9.87 -15.30
N GLY A 200 18.84 -8.85 -14.80
CA GLY A 200 19.61 -7.97 -15.65
C GLY A 200 20.33 -6.89 -14.87
N ASN A 201 21.14 -6.12 -15.60
CA ASN A 201 21.84 -4.98 -15.02
C ASN A 201 20.94 -3.74 -15.04
N TYR A 202 20.63 -3.22 -13.86
CA TYR A 202 19.91 -1.96 -13.67
C TYR A 202 20.80 -0.97 -12.92
N LYS A 203 21.08 0.17 -13.55
CA LYS A 203 21.97 1.22 -13.00
C LYS A 203 23.34 0.70 -12.53
N GLY A 204 23.88 -0.29 -13.25
CA GLY A 204 25.18 -0.91 -12.95
C GLY A 204 25.10 -2.15 -12.05
N GLU A 205 23.91 -2.49 -11.55
CA GLU A 205 23.73 -3.56 -10.57
C GLU A 205 22.96 -4.74 -11.14
N SER A 206 23.43 -5.96 -10.84
CA SER A 206 22.69 -7.17 -11.17
C SER A 206 21.49 -7.29 -10.25
N ILE A 207 20.30 -7.04 -10.79
CA ILE A 207 19.05 -7.20 -10.08
C ILE A 207 18.24 -8.34 -10.68
N ARG A 208 17.42 -8.93 -9.83
CA ARG A 208 16.43 -9.92 -10.18
C ARG A 208 15.11 -9.48 -9.56
N GLU A 209 14.04 -9.49 -10.33
CA GLU A 209 12.71 -9.11 -9.87
C GLU A 209 11.67 -10.03 -10.50
N PRO A 210 10.63 -10.45 -9.75
CA PRO A 210 9.53 -11.18 -10.34
C PRO A 210 8.87 -10.28 -11.40
N LEU A 211 8.51 -10.85 -12.54
CA LEU A 211 7.81 -10.14 -13.62
C LEU A 211 6.35 -9.96 -13.25
N VAL A 212 6.12 -9.03 -12.33
CA VAL A 212 4.82 -8.76 -11.73
C VAL A 212 4.55 -7.27 -11.84
N PHE A 213 3.30 -6.94 -12.10
CA PHE A 213 2.82 -5.56 -12.04
C PHE A 213 1.68 -5.54 -11.03
N ASP A 214 2.02 -5.26 -9.78
CA ASP A 214 1.07 -5.19 -8.68
C ASP A 214 0.43 -3.79 -8.70
N ALA A 215 -0.70 -3.66 -9.42
CA ALA A 215 -1.29 -2.35 -9.71
C ALA A 215 -1.83 -1.62 -8.47
N ASP A 216 -1.97 -2.34 -7.35
CA ASP A 216 -2.41 -1.87 -6.05
C ASP A 216 -1.34 -1.98 -4.97
N GLU A 217 -0.05 -2.04 -5.34
CA GLU A 217 1.16 -2.03 -4.48
C GLU A 217 0.79 -1.85 -3.00
N SER A 218 0.87 -2.93 -2.21
CA SER A 218 0.29 -2.92 -0.86
C SER A 218 0.72 -1.72 0.00
N GLN A 219 1.97 -1.25 -0.17
CA GLN A 219 2.51 -0.08 0.51
C GLN A 219 3.86 0.38 -0.08
N VAL A 220 4.17 1.67 0.07
CA VAL A 220 5.54 2.19 -0.13
C VAL A 220 6.12 2.69 1.19
N LEU A 221 7.28 2.15 1.58
CA LEU A 221 7.96 2.51 2.84
C LEU A 221 8.94 3.67 2.63
N LEU A 222 8.76 4.77 3.37
CA LEU A 222 9.73 5.87 3.41
C LEU A 222 10.72 5.65 4.56
N LEU A 223 11.80 4.94 4.25
CA LEU A 223 12.81 4.54 5.24
C LEU A 223 13.65 5.75 5.70
N GLN A 224 13.96 5.80 6.99
CA GLN A 224 14.77 6.84 7.62
C GLN A 224 16.11 6.29 8.10
N ASP A 225 17.14 7.14 8.16
CA ASP A 225 18.44 6.73 8.70
C ASP A 225 18.35 6.40 10.21
N VAL A 226 19.00 5.31 10.60
CA VAL A 226 19.09 4.85 11.99
C VAL A 226 20.51 4.45 12.34
N TYR A 227 20.82 4.45 13.64
CA TYR A 227 22.16 4.20 14.15
C TYR A 227 22.16 3.08 15.18
N LEU A 228 23.25 2.33 15.18
CA LEU A 228 23.48 1.33 16.21
C LEU A 228 23.69 2.00 17.55
N VAL A 229 23.10 1.40 18.57
CA VAL A 229 23.33 1.77 19.98
C VAL A 229 24.55 1.01 20.50
N ASN A 230 24.73 -0.23 20.03
CA ASN A 230 25.85 -1.11 20.34
C ASN A 230 25.98 -2.16 19.22
N SER A 231 26.86 -3.14 19.38
CA SER A 231 27.11 -4.20 18.39
C SER A 231 25.93 -5.16 18.16
N THR A 232 24.86 -5.06 18.95
CA THR A 232 23.72 -5.98 18.89
C THR A 232 22.37 -5.30 18.70
N HIS A 233 22.28 -3.97 18.82
CA HIS A 233 21.00 -3.25 18.79
C HIS A 233 21.02 -1.97 17.97
N VAL A 234 19.89 -1.69 17.32
CA VAL A 234 19.55 -0.42 16.68
C VAL A 234 18.42 0.25 17.46
N TYR A 235 18.47 1.57 17.63
CA TYR A 235 17.38 2.36 18.22
C TYR A 235 16.53 2.98 17.11
N VAL A 236 15.23 2.68 17.16
CA VAL A 236 14.23 3.11 16.18
C VAL A 236 13.07 3.87 16.82
N GLY A 237 13.00 3.87 18.15
CA GLY A 237 11.96 4.50 18.95
C GLY A 237 11.94 6.02 18.92
N GLY A 238 10.94 6.60 19.61
CA GLY A 238 10.80 8.05 19.81
C GLY A 238 10.41 8.84 18.56
N ARG A 239 10.13 8.17 17.43
CA ARG A 239 9.74 8.79 16.15
C ARG A 239 8.71 7.93 15.41
N SER A 240 8.03 8.54 14.45
CA SER A 240 7.16 7.83 13.51
C SER A 240 7.86 7.61 12.17
N TYR A 241 7.41 6.58 11.44
CA TYR A 241 7.83 6.23 10.09
C TYR A 241 6.65 6.38 9.14
N THR A 242 6.92 6.77 7.90
CA THR A 242 5.88 7.02 6.92
C THR A 242 5.73 5.83 5.99
N VAL A 243 4.50 5.36 5.88
CA VAL A 243 4.05 4.39 4.88
C VAL A 243 3.05 5.10 3.97
N LEU A 244 3.16 4.88 2.67
CA LEU A 244 2.20 5.40 1.69
C LEU A 244 1.23 4.27 1.32
N MET A 245 -0.04 4.47 1.68
CA MET A 245 -1.14 3.55 1.40
C MET A 245 -2.40 4.34 1.05
N PRO A 246 -2.70 4.46 -0.25
CA PRO A 246 -2.84 5.73 -1.03
C PRO A 246 -2.50 7.10 -0.40
N TRP A 247 -2.47 7.21 0.93
CA TRP A 247 -2.23 8.40 1.72
C TRP A 247 -1.01 8.19 2.63
N PRO A 248 -0.39 9.27 3.13
CA PRO A 248 0.63 9.15 4.17
C PRO A 248 0.02 8.65 5.49
N THR A 249 0.59 7.57 6.00
CA THR A 249 0.31 7.01 7.32
C THR A 249 1.59 7.05 8.15
N TYR A 250 1.52 7.62 9.35
CA TYR A 250 2.63 7.72 10.29
C TYR A 250 2.48 6.67 11.39
N LEU A 251 3.46 5.79 11.49
CA LEU A 251 3.44 4.64 12.38
C LEU A 251 4.58 4.71 13.36
N TYR A 252 4.29 4.49 14.64
CA TYR A 252 5.34 4.26 15.64
C TYR A 252 5.78 2.80 15.58
N PRO A 253 7.07 2.50 15.74
CA PRO A 253 7.52 1.11 15.74
C PRO A 253 6.97 0.35 16.96
N PRO A 254 6.66 -0.96 16.84
CA PRO A 254 6.21 -1.73 17.99
C PRO A 254 7.29 -1.87 19.09
N TYR A 255 8.56 -1.68 18.74
CA TYR A 255 9.70 -1.74 19.66
C TYR A 255 10.58 -0.51 19.46
N ASP A 256 11.12 0.02 20.56
CA ASP A 256 12.09 1.11 20.50
C ASP A 256 13.48 0.64 20.07
N TYR A 257 13.80 -0.62 20.37
CA TYR A 257 15.07 -1.25 20.04
C TYR A 257 14.82 -2.56 19.32
N TYR A 258 15.61 -2.80 18.27
CA TYR A 258 15.63 -4.07 17.57
C TYR A 258 17.00 -4.73 17.74
N ARG A 259 17.01 -6.02 18.03
CA ARG A 259 18.24 -6.82 17.99
C ARG A 259 18.64 -7.05 16.53
N ILE A 260 19.93 -6.90 16.21
CA ILE A 260 20.47 -7.11 14.86
C ILE A 260 21.33 -8.39 14.76
N PRO A 261 21.38 -9.03 13.59
CA PRO A 261 22.35 -10.07 13.30
C PRO A 261 23.80 -9.57 13.38
N SER A 262 24.73 -10.47 13.72
CA SER A 262 26.17 -10.17 13.75
C SER A 262 26.73 -9.70 12.40
N TRP A 263 26.18 -10.21 11.29
CA TRP A 263 26.60 -9.79 9.95
C TRP A 263 26.22 -8.33 9.64
N VAL A 264 25.14 -7.81 10.22
CA VAL A 264 24.76 -6.38 10.09
C VAL A 264 25.81 -5.51 10.79
N TRP A 265 26.21 -5.89 12.01
CA TRP A 265 27.30 -5.22 12.74
C TRP A 265 28.60 -5.23 11.93
N GLY A 266 28.92 -6.36 11.29
CA GLY A 266 30.07 -6.50 10.42
C GLY A 266 30.12 -5.45 9.30
N TYR A 267 28.99 -5.12 8.67
CA TYR A 267 28.93 -4.08 7.64
C TYR A 267 29.01 -2.66 8.22
N VAL A 268 28.27 -2.38 9.29
CA VAL A 268 28.23 -1.04 9.89
C VAL A 268 29.58 -0.66 10.50
N SER A 269 30.27 -1.58 11.16
CA SER A 269 31.61 -1.35 11.74
C SER A 269 32.68 -0.97 10.71
N GLN A 270 32.46 -1.26 9.43
CA GLN A 270 33.35 -0.89 8.33
C GLN A 270 32.96 0.45 7.66
N GLY A 271 31.90 1.11 8.12
CA GLY A 271 31.35 2.33 7.50
C GLY A 271 30.01 2.14 6.77
N GLY A 272 29.38 0.97 6.89
CA GLY A 272 28.03 0.73 6.41
C GLY A 272 26.99 1.62 7.11
N LYS A 273 25.83 1.77 6.48
CA LYS A 273 24.71 2.60 6.93
C LYS A 273 23.44 1.76 7.05
N LEU A 274 22.53 2.20 7.92
CA LEU A 274 21.25 1.54 8.13
C LEU A 274 20.11 2.52 7.87
N ARG A 275 19.04 1.98 7.31
CA ARG A 275 17.75 2.65 7.21
C ARG A 275 16.66 1.76 7.76
N PHE A 276 15.65 2.35 8.35
CA PHE A 276 14.55 1.63 8.97
C PHE A 276 13.20 2.22 8.56
N GLY A 277 12.20 1.35 8.48
CA GLY A 277 10.79 1.69 8.41
C GLY A 277 9.96 0.58 9.03
N VAL A 278 8.64 0.73 8.94
CA VAL A 278 7.69 -0.30 9.42
C VAL A 278 6.63 -0.53 8.37
N THR A 279 6.10 -1.74 8.30
CA THR A 279 4.94 -2.05 7.46
C THR A 279 3.63 -1.58 8.09
N TYR A 280 2.57 -1.53 7.30
CA TYR A 280 1.19 -1.43 7.76
C TYR A 280 0.30 -2.25 6.81
N MET A 281 0.20 -3.55 7.04
CA MET A 281 -0.52 -4.44 6.12
C MET A 281 -1.78 -5.00 6.76
N TRP A 282 -2.91 -4.89 6.08
CA TRP A 282 -4.12 -5.59 6.48
C TRP A 282 -4.10 -7.03 5.96
N ARG A 283 -4.45 -7.97 6.83
CA ARG A 283 -4.58 -9.40 6.53
C ARG A 283 -5.85 -9.97 7.17
N PRO A 284 -6.31 -11.16 6.73
CA PRO A 284 -7.46 -11.84 7.34
C PRO A 284 -7.31 -12.10 8.85
N ASP A 285 -6.07 -12.23 9.35
CA ASP A 285 -5.74 -12.44 10.77
C ASP A 285 -5.44 -11.15 11.53
N GLY A 286 -5.54 -9.98 10.89
CA GLY A 286 -5.39 -8.67 11.52
C GLY A 286 -4.39 -7.76 10.82
N VAL A 287 -4.03 -6.67 11.49
CA VAL A 287 -3.04 -5.72 10.97
C VAL A 287 -1.63 -6.16 11.37
N LYS A 288 -0.73 -6.20 10.39
CA LYS A 288 0.69 -6.53 10.56
C LYS A 288 1.56 -5.26 10.43
N ILE A 289 2.14 -4.85 11.55
CA ILE A 289 3.13 -3.76 11.64
C ILE A 289 4.44 -4.38 12.12
N VAL A 290 5.40 -4.54 11.21
CA VAL A 290 6.73 -5.12 11.51
C VAL A 290 7.86 -4.21 11.06
N GLY A 291 9.01 -4.34 11.70
CA GLY A 291 10.20 -3.56 11.38
C GLY A 291 10.85 -4.03 10.08
N VAL A 292 11.37 -3.09 9.29
CA VAL A 292 12.15 -3.35 8.08
C VAL A 292 13.48 -2.62 8.20
N LEU A 293 14.59 -3.36 8.18
CA LEU A 293 15.94 -2.83 8.27
C LEU A 293 16.67 -3.01 6.95
N LEU A 294 16.95 -1.89 6.30
CA LEU A 294 17.71 -1.82 5.06
C LEU A 294 19.19 -1.54 5.36
N VAL A 295 20.07 -2.36 4.78
CA VAL A 295 21.50 -2.39 5.09
C VAL A 295 22.31 -1.97 3.86
N TYR A 296 23.16 -0.97 4.05
CA TYR A 296 24.14 -0.55 3.06
C TYR A 296 25.37 -1.43 3.13
N CYS A 297 25.65 -2.15 2.05
CA CYS A 297 26.78 -3.07 1.96
C CYS A 297 27.94 -2.38 1.23
N LEU A 298 29.04 -2.11 1.93
CA LEU A 298 30.20 -1.39 1.36
C LEU A 298 30.80 -2.03 0.10
N PRO A 299 30.95 -3.36 -0.02
CA PRO A 299 31.46 -3.96 -1.25
C PRO A 299 30.57 -3.67 -2.47
N GLU A 300 29.30 -3.39 -2.25
CA GLU A 300 28.28 -3.22 -3.28
C GLU A 300 28.03 -1.72 -3.55
N GLY A 301 28.22 -0.85 -2.54
CA GLY A 301 28.13 0.61 -2.72
C GLY A 301 26.70 1.18 -2.65
N TYR A 302 25.72 0.38 -2.25
CA TYR A 302 24.32 0.78 -2.08
C TYR A 302 23.62 -0.05 -0.98
N PHE A 303 22.37 0.32 -0.70
CA PHE A 303 21.47 -0.46 0.13
C PHE A 303 20.97 -1.69 -0.61
N SER A 304 21.51 -2.84 -0.30
CA SER A 304 21.34 -4.03 -1.13
C SER A 304 20.60 -5.18 -0.45
N ARG A 305 20.39 -5.06 0.86
CA ARG A 305 19.77 -6.07 1.70
C ARG A 305 18.72 -5.44 2.58
N ALA A 306 17.55 -6.06 2.67
CA ALA A 306 16.53 -5.71 3.65
C ALA A 306 16.23 -6.93 4.52
N VAL A 307 16.28 -6.80 5.83
CA VAL A 307 15.81 -7.82 6.76
C VAL A 307 14.53 -7.32 7.44
N ILE A 308 13.53 -8.20 7.52
CA ILE A 308 12.20 -7.88 8.05
C ILE A 308 11.98 -8.72 9.30
N ASP A 309 11.48 -8.10 10.38
CA ASP A 309 11.09 -8.77 11.64
C ASP A 309 9.71 -9.40 11.45
N VAL A 310 9.58 -10.39 10.56
CA VAL A 310 8.30 -10.96 10.14
C VAL A 310 7.57 -11.61 11.32
N ASN A 311 8.28 -12.25 12.25
CA ASN A 311 7.65 -12.79 13.46
C ASN A 311 7.22 -11.71 14.46
N GLY A 312 7.65 -10.46 14.26
CA GLY A 312 7.22 -9.30 15.02
C GLY A 312 7.68 -9.33 16.48
N ASN A 313 8.85 -9.90 16.77
CA ASN A 313 9.34 -10.07 18.13
C ASN A 313 10.39 -9.02 18.55
N GLY A 314 10.74 -8.08 17.65
CA GLY A 314 11.73 -7.04 17.90
C GLY A 314 13.17 -7.51 17.70
N SER A 315 13.38 -8.57 16.93
CA SER A 315 14.71 -9.12 16.66
C SER A 315 14.83 -9.52 15.20
N PHE A 316 15.75 -8.87 14.50
CA PHE A 316 16.16 -9.31 13.16
C PHE A 316 17.15 -10.48 13.22
N ALA A 317 17.65 -10.85 14.39
CA ALA A 317 18.78 -11.78 14.56
C ALA A 317 18.38 -13.27 14.47
N ASP A 318 17.11 -13.56 14.65
CA ASP A 318 16.47 -14.89 14.61
C ASP A 318 15.64 -15.08 13.34
N GLU A 319 15.62 -14.09 12.46
CA GLU A 319 14.94 -14.15 11.18
C GLU A 319 15.65 -15.15 10.24
N PRO A 320 14.92 -16.11 9.62
CA PRO A 320 15.52 -17.14 8.79
C PRO A 320 16.16 -16.48 7.57
N ILE A 321 17.48 -16.69 7.46
CA ILE A 321 18.28 -16.23 6.33
C ILE A 321 18.12 -17.25 5.21
N PRO A 322 17.44 -16.90 4.09
CA PRO A 322 17.32 -17.80 2.97
C PRO A 322 18.72 -18.11 2.41
N PRO A 323 18.93 -19.34 1.86
CA PRO A 323 20.09 -19.60 1.03
C PRO A 323 20.18 -18.58 -0.12
N VAL A 324 21.36 -18.44 -0.70
CA VAL A 324 21.54 -17.61 -1.89
C VAL A 324 21.00 -18.40 -3.10
N ASP A 325 19.69 -18.46 -3.19
CA ASP A 325 18.93 -19.08 -4.28
C ASP A 325 17.78 -18.16 -4.67
N SER A 326 17.44 -18.23 -5.96
CA SER A 326 16.43 -17.43 -6.65
C SER A 326 15.01 -17.68 -6.13
N TYR A 327 14.75 -18.86 -5.60
CA TYR A 327 13.43 -19.26 -5.07
C TYR A 327 13.44 -19.38 -3.55
N ALA A 328 14.56 -19.02 -2.92
CA ALA A 328 14.71 -19.12 -1.48
C ALA A 328 13.75 -18.20 -0.76
N ARG A 329 13.10 -18.74 0.27
CA ARG A 329 12.12 -18.05 1.09
C ARG A 329 12.72 -17.74 2.45
N GLY A 330 12.39 -16.58 2.99
CA GLY A 330 12.90 -16.12 4.28
C GLY A 330 12.57 -14.66 4.50
N SER A 331 13.24 -14.08 5.49
CA SER A 331 12.95 -12.71 5.94
C SER A 331 14.04 -11.70 5.55
N LEU A 332 15.03 -12.13 4.77
CA LEU A 332 16.09 -11.27 4.23
C LEU A 332 15.99 -11.22 2.71
N VAL A 333 15.70 -10.05 2.15
CA VAL A 333 15.67 -9.79 0.70
C VAL A 333 17.06 -9.38 0.18
N ARG A 334 17.42 -9.87 -1.01
CA ARG A 334 18.66 -9.53 -1.73
C ARG A 334 18.33 -9.20 -3.18
N TYR A 335 18.77 -8.05 -3.70
CA TYR A 335 18.47 -7.64 -5.09
C TYR A 335 18.89 -8.67 -6.15
N PHE A 336 20.00 -9.38 -5.93
CA PHE A 336 20.56 -10.33 -6.90
C PHE A 336 20.03 -11.77 -6.76
N ALA A 337 19.20 -12.06 -5.74
CA ALA A 337 18.76 -13.41 -5.44
C ALA A 337 17.26 -13.45 -5.11
N ASN A 338 16.94 -13.53 -3.83
CA ASN A 338 15.59 -13.73 -3.36
C ASN A 338 14.87 -12.39 -3.12
N ARG A 339 13.65 -12.32 -3.62
CA ARG A 339 12.79 -11.13 -3.62
C ARG A 339 11.45 -11.34 -2.94
N VAL A 340 11.18 -12.53 -2.44
CA VAL A 340 9.91 -12.87 -1.80
C VAL A 340 10.14 -13.05 -0.31
N ILE A 341 9.33 -12.37 0.50
CA ILE A 341 9.37 -12.43 1.96
C ILE A 341 8.33 -13.46 2.42
N ALA A 342 8.78 -14.67 2.73
CA ALA A 342 7.91 -15.79 3.05
C ALA A 342 8.58 -16.81 4.01
N PRO A 343 8.96 -16.41 5.23
CA PRO A 343 9.69 -17.29 6.14
C PRO A 343 8.90 -18.55 6.51
N ASP A 344 9.65 -19.64 6.65
CA ASP A 344 9.23 -20.95 7.13
C ASP A 344 10.07 -21.23 8.40
N TYR A 345 9.51 -20.88 9.56
CA TYR A 345 10.15 -20.96 10.87
C TYR A 345 10.14 -22.38 11.43
N ASP A 346 9.12 -23.18 11.10
CA ASP A 346 9.00 -24.56 11.59
C ASP A 346 9.67 -25.60 10.66
N GLY A 347 10.06 -25.20 9.45
CA GLY A 347 10.78 -26.01 8.48
C GLY A 347 9.91 -27.06 7.80
N ASN A 348 8.58 -26.91 7.83
CA ASN A 348 7.64 -27.88 7.28
C ASN A 348 7.49 -27.78 5.73
N GLY A 349 8.13 -26.80 5.11
CA GLY A 349 8.08 -26.54 3.66
C GLY A 349 7.01 -25.53 3.24
N PHE A 350 6.17 -25.06 4.15
CA PHE A 350 5.16 -24.03 3.95
C PHE A 350 5.57 -22.75 4.69
N PRO A 351 5.39 -21.56 4.09
CA PRO A 351 5.62 -20.33 4.82
C PRO A 351 4.64 -20.21 5.99
N ASP A 352 5.14 -19.85 7.16
CA ASP A 352 4.31 -19.47 8.30
C ASP A 352 3.71 -18.08 8.12
N ASP A 353 4.40 -17.24 7.34
CA ASP A 353 4.01 -15.88 7.04
C ASP A 353 4.47 -15.49 5.63
N SER A 354 3.76 -14.57 4.98
CA SER A 354 4.10 -14.01 3.67
C SER A 354 3.76 -12.52 3.65
N LEU A 355 4.75 -11.71 3.25
CA LEU A 355 4.63 -10.25 3.13
C LEU A 355 4.82 -9.77 1.68
N GLY A 356 4.88 -10.69 0.71
CA GLY A 356 4.99 -10.35 -0.71
C GLY A 356 6.42 -10.08 -1.18
N VAL A 357 6.56 -9.17 -2.16
CA VAL A 357 7.81 -8.86 -2.89
C VAL A 357 8.46 -7.56 -2.42
#